data_AF-A0A533XC49-F1
#
_entry.id   AF-A0A533XC49-F1
#
_cell.length_a   1.000
_cell.length_b   1.000
_cell.length_c   1.000
_cell.angle_alpha   90.00
_cell.angle_beta   90.00
_cell.angle_gamma   90.00
#
_symmetry.space_group_name_H-M   'P 1'
#
loop_
_entity.id
_entity.type
_entity.pdbx_description
1 polymer ?
#
loop_
_entity_poly.entity_id
_entity_poly.type
_entity_poly.pdbx_seq_one_letter_code
_entity_poly.pdbx_strand_id
1 'polypeptide(L)' 'GLKEVLIGSGLDHENARSLLPLADGAIVASCLRKGGNVMNPVDPQRVRSFLSIVRSLRR' A
#
# COMPACT_ATOMS: atom_id res chain seq x y z
N GLY A 1 -4.77 6.20 -25.72
CA GLY A 1 -5.38 6.03 -24.39
C GLY A 1 -4.36 5.37 -23.51
N LEU A 2 -3.86 6.07 -22.49
CA LEU A 2 -2.87 5.49 -21.58
C LEU A 2 -3.54 4.38 -20.76
N LYS A 3 -2.82 3.26 -20.60
CA LYS A 3 -3.25 2.15 -19.75
C LYS A 3 -2.94 2.51 -18.29
N GLU A 4 -3.86 2.18 -17.40
CA GLU A 4 -3.67 2.32 -15.95
C GLU A 4 -2.46 1.50 -15.48
N VAL A 5 -1.68 2.10 -14.58
CA VAL A 5 -0.51 1.51 -13.94
C VAL A 5 -0.85 1.21 -12.49
N LEU A 6 -0.82 -0.08 -12.13
CA LEU A 6 -1.04 -0.55 -10.77
C LEU A 6 0.23 -1.19 -10.19
N ILE A 7 0.56 -0.85 -8.95
CA ILE A 7 1.65 -1.50 -8.21
C ILE A 7 1.13 -2.82 -7.62
N GLY A 8 1.71 -3.95 -8.02
CA GLY A 8 1.31 -5.29 -7.55
C GLY A 8 2.17 -5.87 -6.41
N SER A 9 3.42 -5.42 -6.26
CA SER A 9 4.36 -5.97 -5.27
C SER A 9 5.33 -4.91 -4.76
N GLY A 10 5.85 -5.10 -3.55
CA GLY A 10 6.91 -4.26 -2.97
C GLY A 10 6.43 -2.96 -2.34
N LEU A 11 5.14 -2.60 -2.45
CA LEU A 11 4.58 -1.42 -1.79
C LEU A 11 4.36 -1.68 -0.29
N ASP A 12 4.87 -0.79 0.55
CA ASP A 12 4.73 -0.82 2.01
C ASP A 12 4.65 0.59 2.62
N HIS A 13 4.69 0.66 3.95
CA HIS A 13 4.61 1.91 4.70
C HIS A 13 5.80 2.86 4.46
N GLU A 14 6.97 2.33 4.11
CA GLU A 14 8.20 3.12 3.97
C GLU A 14 8.27 3.79 2.60
N ASN A 15 7.81 3.10 1.56
CA ASN A 15 7.91 3.58 0.19
C ASN A 15 6.59 4.11 -0.40
N ALA A 16 5.45 3.97 0.28
CA ALA A 16 4.15 4.43 -0.21
C ALA A 16 4.11 5.91 -0.61
N ARG A 17 4.80 6.79 0.14
CA ARG A 17 4.86 8.22 -0.17
C ARG A 17 5.54 8.53 -1.50
N SER A 18 6.49 7.69 -1.91
CA SER A 18 7.28 7.89 -3.12
C SER A 18 6.67 7.20 -4.32
N LEU A 19 6.06 6.01 -4.12
CA LEU A 19 5.56 5.19 -5.23
C LEU A 19 4.12 5.50 -5.63
N LEU A 20 3.21 5.75 -4.67
CA LEU A 20 1.79 5.98 -4.99
C LEU A 20 1.53 7.20 -5.90
N PRO A 21 2.28 8.31 -5.82
CA PRO A 21 2.09 9.43 -6.76
C PRO A 21 2.46 9.12 -8.22
N LEU A 22 3.17 8.01 -8.47
CA LEU A 22 3.65 7.62 -9.80
C LEU A 22 2.79 6.54 -10.46
N ALA A 23 1.71 6.10 -9.80
CA ALA A 23 0.83 5.03 -10.24
C ALA A 23 -0.65 5.42 -10.07
N ASP A 24 -1.53 4.80 -10.84
CA ASP A 24 -2.98 5.00 -10.74
C ASP A 24 -3.58 4.26 -9.54
N GLY A 25 -2.83 3.30 -8.98
CA GLY A 25 -3.22 2.57 -7.78
C GLY A 25 -2.26 1.47 -7.37
N ALA A 26 -2.67 0.68 -6.39
CA ALA A 26 -1.90 -0.45 -5.90
C ALA A 26 -2.77 -1.53 -5.28
N ILE A 27 -2.31 -2.77 -5.35
CA ILE A 27 -2.89 -3.93 -4.66
C ILE A 27 -1.87 -4.40 -3.64
N VAL A 28 -2.25 -4.43 -2.36
CA VAL A 28 -1.34 -4.78 -1.26
C VAL A 28 -1.93 -5.87 -0.37
N ALA A 29 -1.06 -6.77 0.11
CA ALA A 29 -1.46 -7.84 1.02
C ALA A 29 -0.47 -8.00 2.18
N SER A 30 0.79 -8.32 1.90
CA SER A 30 1.82 -8.62 2.90
C SER A 30 2.04 -7.46 3.88
N CYS A 31 2.16 -6.22 3.39
CA CYS A 31 2.41 -5.06 4.25
C CYS A 31 1.29 -4.78 5.26
N LEU A 32 0.07 -5.29 5.04
CA LEU A 32 -1.07 -5.14 5.96
C LEU A 32 -1.13 -6.26 7.02
N ARG A 33 -0.32 -7.31 6.92
CA ARG A 33 -0.32 -8.48 7.81
C ARG A 33 0.79 -8.42 8.85
N LYS A 34 0.62 -9.12 9.97
CA LYS A 34 1.63 -9.16 11.04
C LYS A 34 2.97 -9.64 10.49
N GLY A 35 4.02 -8.84 10.67
CA GLY A 35 5.38 -9.17 10.23
C GLY A 35 5.55 -9.29 8.71
N GLY A 36 4.65 -8.75 7.89
CA GLY A 36 4.79 -8.84 6.42
C GLY A 36 4.50 -10.23 5.83
N ASN A 37 4.13 -11.22 6.65
CA ASN A 37 3.92 -12.59 6.19
C ASN A 37 2.49 -12.80 5.70
N VAL A 38 2.33 -13.30 4.47
CA VAL A 38 1.02 -13.54 3.84
C VAL A 38 0.15 -14.56 4.61
N MET A 39 0.79 -15.48 5.34
CA MET A 39 0.11 -16.50 6.14
C MET A 39 -0.45 -15.95 7.46
N ASN A 40 0.02 -14.79 7.90
CA ASN A 40 -0.44 -14.18 9.14
C ASN A 40 -1.75 -13.42 8.95
N PRO A 41 -2.55 -13.25 10.01
CA PRO A 41 -3.74 -12.43 9.95
C PRO A 41 -3.39 -10.97 9.61
N VAL A 42 -4.35 -10.28 9.00
CA VAL A 42 -4.29 -8.82 8.80
C VAL A 42 -4.17 -8.14 10.16
N ASP A 43 -3.30 -7.15 10.25
CA ASP A 43 -3.12 -6.33 11.45
C ASP A 43 -3.88 -5.00 11.28
N PRO A 44 -4.96 -4.76 12.04
CA PRO A 44 -5.74 -3.54 11.94
C PRO A 44 -4.91 -2.27 12.16
N GLN A 45 -3.86 -2.32 12.99
CA GLN A 45 -3.00 -1.16 13.22
C GLN A 45 -2.16 -0.85 11.98
N ARG A 46 -1.62 -1.87 11.32
CA ARG A 46 -0.88 -1.71 10.06
C ARG A 46 -1.77 -1.15 8.97
N VAL A 47 -3.02 -1.63 8.87
CA VAL A 47 -4.03 -1.07 7.95
C VAL A 47 -4.28 0.40 8.23
N ARG A 48 -4.52 0.79 9.49
CA ARG A 48 -4.75 2.19 9.88
C ARG A 48 -3.55 3.07 9.53
N SER A 49 -2.33 2.65 9.84
CA SER A 49 -1.11 3.38 9.52
C SER A 49 -0.90 3.53 8.02
N PHE A 50 -1.13 2.47 7.24
CA PHE A 50 -1.00 2.52 5.77
C PHE A 50 -2.02 3.49 5.17
N LEU A 51 -3.29 3.39 5.57
CA LEU A 51 -4.35 4.28 5.09
C LEU A 51 -4.15 5.73 5.54
N SER A 52 -3.49 5.99 6.66
CA SER A 52 -3.10 7.35 7.06
C SER A 52 -2.17 7.98 6.02
N ILE A 53 -1.16 7.22 5.55
CA ILE A 53 -0.27 7.65 4.46
C ILE A 53 -1.08 7.89 3.18
N VAL A 54 -1.87 6.92 2.74
CA VAL A 54 -2.69 7.02 1.52
C VAL A 54 -3.62 8.23 1.56
N ARG A 55 -4.31 8.45 2.68
CA ARG A 55 -5.21 9.61 2.85
C ARG A 55 -4.45 10.93 2.78
N SER A 56 -3.23 11.00 3.29
CA SER A 56 -2.40 12.21 3.19
C SER A 56 -1.96 12.55 1.76
N LEU A 57 -2.08 11.59 0.82
CA LEU A 57 -1.73 11.76 -0.60
C LEU A 57 -2.95 12.06 -1.48
N ARG A 58 -4.17 11.87 -0.96
CA ARG A 58 -5.40 12.15 -1.72
C ARG A 58 -5.67 13.66 -1.74
N ARG A 59 -5.93 14.19 -2.94
CA ARG A 59 -6.41 15.57 -3.16
C ARG A 59 -7.93 15.60 -3.14
#